data_AF-A0A7C3SUK0-F1
#
_entry.id   AF-A0A7C3SUK0-F1
#
_cell.length_a   1.000
_cell.length_b   1.000
_cell.length_c   1.000
_cell.angle_alpha   90.00
_cell.angle_beta   90.00
_cell.angle_gamma   90.00
#
_symmetry.space_group_name_H-M   'P 1'
#
loop_
_entity.id
_entity.type
_entity.pdbx_description
1 polymer ?
#
loop_
_entity_poly.entity_id
_entity_poly.type
_entity_poly.pdbx_seq_one_letter_code
_entity_poly.pdbx_strand_id
1 'polypeptide(L)'
;QIFLDICNCHGVPVLQSNLTTDQVISKTILFLAEKFAPETTIHGTVVDCYGIGVIIVGESGIGKSETALELVERGHRLVVDDVVRLRKGIEDIVIAESDPQLEHYMHIRGIGVVDVLSVYGAGRIRRRKQVGLIIELVEKMEDYHIILDVWPEKEILNVKVPYLKVPVGPGRNLAVIVEAAALKCRMRELGIDIDQKFSERSKQATTHHPQT
;
A
#
# COMPACT_ATOMS: atom_id res chain seq x y z
N GLN A 1 -40.92 30.22 -10.63
CA GLN A 1 -40.24 30.08 -11.94
C GLN A 1 -39.03 31.00 -12.15
N ILE A 2 -39.04 32.27 -11.71
CA ILE A 2 -37.95 33.26 -12.01
C ILE A 2 -36.51 32.74 -11.84
N PHE A 3 -36.20 32.05 -10.75
CA PHE A 3 -34.85 31.52 -10.50
C PHE A 3 -34.40 30.53 -11.59
N LEU A 4 -35.27 29.59 -11.98
CA LEU A 4 -34.95 28.57 -12.99
C LEU A 4 -34.81 29.20 -14.38
N ASP A 5 -35.63 30.19 -14.71
CA ASP A 5 -35.58 30.90 -15.99
C ASP A 5 -34.24 31.65 -16.14
N ILE A 6 -33.79 32.31 -15.07
CA ILE A 6 -32.48 32.98 -15.04
C ILE A 6 -31.34 31.96 -15.21
N CYS A 7 -31.37 30.84 -14.47
CA CYS A 7 -30.36 29.79 -14.59
C CYS A 7 -30.27 29.22 -16.01
N ASN A 8 -31.42 28.95 -16.64
CA ASN A 8 -31.48 28.44 -18.01
C ASN A 8 -30.90 29.43 -19.03
N CYS A 9 -31.20 30.72 -18.90
CA CYS A 9 -30.63 31.76 -19.78
C CYS A 9 -29.10 31.88 -19.67
N HIS A 10 -28.52 31.54 -18.51
CA HIS A 10 -27.08 31.64 -18.26
C HIS A 10 -26.34 30.30 -18.35
N GLY A 11 -27.05 29.21 -18.67
CA GLY A 11 -26.45 27.87 -18.75
C GLY A 11 -25.94 27.34 -17.40
N VAL A 12 -26.53 27.79 -16.29
CA VAL A 12 -26.16 27.34 -14.93
C VAL A 12 -27.00 26.12 -14.56
N PRO A 13 -26.40 24.93 -14.36
CA PRO A 13 -27.15 23.75 -13.95
C PRO A 13 -27.75 23.91 -12.55
N VAL A 14 -29.04 23.60 -12.41
CA VAL A 14 -29.73 23.56 -11.12
C VAL A 14 -29.99 22.11 -10.74
N LEU A 15 -29.46 21.69 -9.60
CA LEU A 15 -29.65 20.37 -9.04
C LEU A 15 -30.54 20.48 -7.80
N GLN A 16 -31.58 19.65 -7.72
CA GLN A 16 -32.48 19.57 -6.56
C GLN A 16 -32.28 18.23 -5.86
N SER A 17 -32.36 18.24 -4.53
CA SER A 17 -32.25 17.05 -3.69
C SER A 17 -33.33 17.05 -2.63
N ASN A 18 -33.81 15.86 -2.26
CA ASN A 18 -34.73 15.67 -1.12
C ASN A 18 -33.98 15.45 0.21
N LEU A 19 -32.64 15.47 0.18
CA LEU A 19 -31.80 15.35 1.37
C LEU A 19 -31.75 16.68 2.15
N THR A 20 -31.40 16.62 3.43
CA THR A 20 -31.17 17.82 4.23
C THR A 20 -29.94 18.59 3.72
N THR A 21 -29.85 19.88 4.03
CA THR A 21 -28.73 20.73 3.63
C THR A 21 -27.37 20.13 4.04
N ASP A 22 -27.25 19.65 5.28
CA ASP A 22 -26.01 19.05 5.78
C ASP A 22 -25.62 17.79 4.99
N GLN A 23 -26.60 16.94 4.66
CA GLN A 23 -26.35 15.73 3.87
C GLN A 23 -25.89 16.07 2.46
N VAL A 24 -26.49 17.08 1.82
CA VAL A 24 -26.08 17.53 0.48
C VAL A 24 -24.65 18.08 0.53
N ILE A 25 -24.35 18.94 1.50
CA ILE A 25 -23.02 19.55 1.65
C ILE A 25 -21.96 18.47 1.89
N SER A 26 -22.14 17.60 2.88
CA SER A 26 -21.13 16.59 3.21
C SER A 26 -20.88 15.61 2.05
N LYS A 27 -21.94 15.15 1.36
CA LYS A 27 -21.78 14.25 0.20
C LYS A 27 -21.10 14.94 -0.97
N THR A 28 -21.43 16.20 -1.22
CA THR A 28 -20.82 16.98 -2.30
C THR A 28 -19.34 17.21 -2.03
N ILE A 29 -18.97 17.60 -0.80
CA ILE A 29 -17.58 17.76 -0.39
C ILE A 29 -16.81 16.45 -0.58
N LEU A 30 -17.34 15.32 -0.09
CA LEU A 30 -16.69 14.02 -0.22
C LEU A 30 -16.50 13.62 -1.70
N PHE A 31 -17.53 13.82 -2.52
CA PHE A 31 -17.47 13.52 -3.95
C PHE A 31 -16.42 14.36 -4.67
N LEU A 32 -16.40 15.68 -4.43
CA LEU A 32 -15.44 16.59 -5.06
C LEU A 32 -14.02 16.29 -4.56
N ALA A 33 -13.83 16.06 -3.27
CA ALA A 33 -12.54 15.68 -2.70
C ALA A 33 -12.02 14.37 -3.32
N GLU A 34 -12.88 13.39 -3.54
CA GLU A 34 -12.50 12.14 -4.20
C GLU A 34 -12.17 12.36 -5.69
N LYS A 35 -12.99 13.15 -6.41
CA LYS A 35 -12.85 13.36 -7.85
C LYS A 35 -11.66 14.21 -8.26
N PHE A 36 -11.26 15.16 -7.41
CA PHE A 36 -10.16 16.07 -7.67
C PHE A 36 -8.93 15.77 -6.81
N ALA A 37 -8.89 14.59 -6.18
CA ALA A 37 -7.74 14.14 -5.41
C ALA A 37 -6.48 14.05 -6.32
N PRO A 38 -5.31 14.50 -5.86
CA PRO A 38 -4.06 14.26 -6.56
C PRO A 38 -3.82 12.76 -6.83
N GLU A 39 -3.41 12.45 -8.05
CA GLU A 39 -3.12 11.09 -8.51
C GLU A 39 -1.72 11.02 -9.13
N THR A 40 -1.10 9.84 -9.02
CA THR A 40 0.13 9.48 -9.74
C THR A 40 0.08 8.00 -10.09
N THR A 41 1.01 7.54 -10.92
CA THR A 41 1.15 6.15 -11.31
C THR A 41 2.60 5.71 -11.14
N ILE A 42 2.81 4.52 -10.60
CA ILE A 42 4.14 3.93 -10.44
C ILE A 42 4.15 2.49 -10.95
N HIS A 43 5.34 1.99 -11.27
CA HIS A 43 5.54 0.56 -11.52
C HIS A 43 5.79 -0.19 -10.20
N GLY A 44 5.07 -1.28 -9.98
CA GLY A 44 5.18 -2.11 -8.79
C GLY A 44 4.01 -3.07 -8.63
N THR A 45 4.05 -3.82 -7.54
CA THR A 45 2.99 -4.77 -7.19
C THR A 45 2.46 -4.42 -5.81
N VAL A 46 1.15 -4.42 -5.61
CA VAL A 46 0.53 -4.09 -4.32
C VAL A 46 -0.25 -5.26 -3.78
N VAL A 47 -0.04 -5.56 -2.51
CA VAL A 47 -0.71 -6.63 -1.78
C VAL A 47 -1.28 -6.14 -0.44
N ASP A 48 -2.41 -6.70 -0.03
CA ASP A 48 -2.97 -6.57 1.32
C ASP A 48 -2.42 -7.71 2.17
N CYS A 49 -1.37 -7.43 2.94
CA CYS A 49 -0.66 -8.38 3.79
C CYS A 49 -0.98 -8.10 5.26
N TYR A 50 -1.69 -9.01 5.93
CA TYR A 50 -2.17 -8.84 7.31
C TYR A 50 -2.92 -7.52 7.57
N GLY A 51 -3.60 -6.97 6.57
CA GLY A 51 -4.30 -5.69 6.67
C GLY A 51 -3.45 -4.46 6.36
N ILE A 52 -2.16 -4.61 6.07
CA ILE A 52 -1.26 -3.54 5.62
C ILE A 52 -1.20 -3.57 4.09
N GLY A 53 -1.42 -2.43 3.44
CA GLY A 53 -1.15 -2.29 2.00
C GLY A 53 0.35 -2.14 1.77
N VAL A 54 0.96 -3.14 1.17
CA VAL A 54 2.40 -3.17 0.87
C VAL A 54 2.60 -2.95 -0.62
N ILE A 55 3.32 -1.89 -0.99
CA ILE A 55 3.82 -1.70 -2.35
C ILE A 55 5.20 -2.36 -2.44
N ILE A 56 5.35 -3.30 -3.36
CA ILE A 56 6.61 -3.94 -3.71
C ILE A 56 7.12 -3.29 -5.00
N VAL A 57 8.24 -2.58 -4.90
CA VAL A 57 8.92 -1.93 -6.03
C VAL A 57 10.31 -2.53 -6.22
N GLY A 58 10.96 -2.21 -7.33
CA GLY A 58 12.28 -2.73 -7.69
C GLY A 58 12.42 -2.94 -9.19
N GLU A 59 13.61 -3.32 -9.62
CA GLU A 59 13.93 -3.49 -11.04
C GLU A 59 13.06 -4.55 -11.75
N SER A 60 12.98 -4.48 -13.08
CA SER A 60 12.18 -5.42 -13.87
C SER A 60 12.76 -6.83 -13.78
N GLY A 61 11.97 -7.79 -13.31
CA GLY A 61 12.43 -9.18 -13.17
C GLY A 61 13.10 -9.53 -11.85
N ILE A 62 13.14 -8.60 -10.89
CA ILE A 62 13.72 -8.85 -9.57
C ILE A 62 12.88 -9.79 -8.68
N GLY A 63 11.68 -10.17 -9.14
CA GLY A 63 10.78 -11.08 -8.41
C GLY A 63 9.56 -10.43 -7.76
N LYS A 64 9.12 -9.24 -8.20
CA LYS A 64 7.95 -8.53 -7.60
C LYS A 64 6.66 -9.35 -7.71
N SER A 65 6.31 -9.76 -8.94
CA SER A 65 5.09 -10.51 -9.24
C SER A 65 5.15 -11.91 -8.62
N GLU A 66 6.30 -12.58 -8.66
CA GLU A 66 6.51 -13.89 -8.04
C GLU A 66 6.35 -13.83 -6.50
N THR A 67 6.90 -12.78 -5.87
CA THR A 67 6.72 -12.55 -4.42
C THR A 67 5.25 -12.32 -4.07
N ALA A 68 4.54 -11.53 -4.88
CA ALA A 68 3.12 -11.25 -4.67
C ALA A 68 2.25 -12.49 -4.88
N LEU A 69 2.56 -13.32 -5.87
CA LEU A 69 1.87 -14.59 -6.11
C LEU A 69 2.03 -15.55 -4.94
N GLU A 70 3.24 -15.69 -4.39
CA GLU A 70 3.47 -16.51 -3.20
C GLU A 70 2.71 -15.96 -1.98
N LEU A 71 2.64 -14.64 -1.81
CA LEU A 71 1.82 -14.02 -0.76
C LEU A 71 0.33 -14.33 -0.93
N VAL A 72 -0.18 -14.32 -2.17
CA VAL A 72 -1.56 -14.71 -2.48
C VAL A 72 -1.82 -16.18 -2.12
N GLU A 73 -0.89 -17.08 -2.46
CA GLU A 73 -0.97 -18.50 -2.11
C GLU A 73 -1.02 -18.71 -0.59
N ARG A 74 -0.23 -17.93 0.16
CA ARG A 74 -0.22 -17.91 1.64
C ARG A 74 -1.45 -17.25 2.26
N GLY A 75 -2.29 -16.64 1.44
CA GLY A 75 -3.62 -16.17 1.80
C GLY A 75 -3.80 -14.67 1.89
N HIS A 76 -2.80 -13.89 1.48
CA HIS A 76 -2.92 -12.46 1.31
C HIS A 76 -3.72 -12.12 0.05
N ARG A 77 -3.97 -10.83 -0.19
CA ARG A 77 -4.78 -10.41 -1.34
C ARG A 77 -3.96 -9.58 -2.31
N LEU A 78 -4.03 -9.90 -3.59
CA LEU A 78 -3.51 -9.04 -4.64
C LEU A 78 -4.40 -7.80 -4.77
N VAL A 79 -3.78 -6.63 -4.82
CA VAL A 79 -4.46 -5.38 -5.13
C VAL A 79 -4.25 -5.05 -6.61
N VAL A 80 -3.00 -4.98 -7.05
CA VAL A 80 -2.62 -4.67 -8.43
C VAL A 80 -1.21 -5.19 -8.71
N ASP A 81 -0.94 -5.57 -9.95
CA ASP A 81 0.39 -5.89 -10.44
C ASP A 81 0.79 -4.97 -11.61
N ASP A 82 2.10 -4.72 -11.75
CA ASP A 82 2.73 -3.84 -12.73
C ASP A 82 2.42 -2.35 -12.62
N VAL A 83 1.21 -1.89 -13.01
CA VAL A 83 0.88 -0.46 -13.09
C VAL A 83 -0.05 -0.07 -11.93
N VAL A 84 0.51 0.60 -10.92
CA VAL A 84 -0.20 0.99 -9.70
C VAL A 84 -0.67 2.43 -9.81
N ARG A 85 -1.98 2.63 -9.80
CA ARG A 85 -2.56 3.97 -9.62
C ARG A 85 -2.56 4.31 -8.14
N LEU A 86 -2.00 5.46 -7.80
CA LEU A 86 -1.93 5.98 -6.44
C LEU A 86 -2.71 7.28 -6.38
N ARG A 87 -3.55 7.41 -5.36
CA ARG A 87 -4.37 8.60 -5.12
C ARG A 87 -4.22 9.06 -3.69
N LYS A 88 -4.19 10.37 -3.48
CA LYS A 88 -4.22 10.95 -2.14
C LYS A 88 -5.65 10.85 -1.59
N GLY A 89 -5.82 10.15 -0.48
CA GLY A 89 -7.07 10.08 0.26
C GLY A 89 -7.26 11.26 1.21
N ILE A 90 -8.35 11.22 1.95
CA ILE A 90 -8.60 12.12 3.09
C ILE A 90 -7.63 11.74 4.23
N GLU A 91 -7.31 12.68 5.13
CA GLU A 91 -6.40 12.45 6.26
C GLU A 91 -4.96 12.06 5.86
N ASP A 92 -4.45 12.63 4.76
CA ASP A 92 -3.08 12.43 4.30
C ASP A 92 -2.70 10.94 4.14
N ILE A 93 -3.62 10.13 3.64
CA ILE A 93 -3.35 8.74 3.29
C ILE A 93 -3.09 8.58 1.79
N VAL A 94 -2.41 7.50 1.39
CA VAL A 94 -2.29 7.09 -0.01
C VAL A 94 -3.12 5.83 -0.23
N ILE A 95 -3.96 5.85 -1.26
CA ILE A 95 -4.73 4.69 -1.70
C ILE A 95 -4.10 4.16 -2.99
N ALA A 96 -3.78 2.87 -3.00
CA ALA A 96 -3.41 2.13 -4.19
C ALA A 96 -4.64 1.42 -4.77
N GLU A 97 -4.78 1.48 -6.08
CA GLU A 97 -5.86 0.85 -6.82
C GLU A 97 -5.38 0.33 -8.18
N SER A 98 -6.06 -0.70 -8.65
CA SER A 98 -5.83 -1.27 -9.99
C SER A 98 -6.63 -0.53 -11.05
N ASP A 99 -6.15 -0.55 -12.29
CA ASP A 99 -7.00 -0.24 -13.43
C ASP A 99 -8.11 -1.32 -13.54
N PRO A 100 -9.41 -0.96 -13.60
CA PRO A 100 -10.49 -1.93 -13.70
C PRO A 100 -10.36 -2.94 -14.85
N GLN A 101 -9.63 -2.60 -15.91
CA GLN A 101 -9.40 -3.50 -17.05
C GLN A 101 -8.29 -4.53 -16.80
N LEU A 102 -7.33 -4.19 -15.93
CA LEU A 102 -6.18 -5.03 -15.58
C LEU A 102 -6.32 -5.66 -14.19
N GLU A 103 -7.46 -5.45 -13.53
CA GLU A 103 -7.79 -6.03 -12.23
C GLU A 103 -7.60 -7.56 -12.29
N HIS A 104 -6.86 -8.12 -11.33
CA HIS A 104 -6.64 -9.57 -11.13
C HIS A 104 -5.65 -10.28 -12.06
N TYR A 105 -5.21 -9.65 -13.14
CA TYR A 105 -4.22 -10.25 -14.02
C TYR A 105 -2.79 -9.98 -13.52
N MET A 106 -1.93 -10.98 -13.66
CA MET A 106 -0.52 -10.91 -13.29
C MET A 106 0.32 -11.55 -14.40
N HIS A 107 1.44 -10.95 -14.77
CA HIS A 107 2.34 -11.51 -15.77
C HIS A 107 3.56 -12.17 -15.10
N ILE A 108 3.60 -13.50 -15.09
CA ILE A 108 4.71 -14.27 -14.52
C ILE A 108 5.67 -14.70 -15.62
N ARG A 109 6.97 -14.40 -15.46
CA ARG A 109 7.98 -14.79 -16.44
C ARG A 109 8.07 -16.32 -16.53
N GLY A 110 8.10 -16.84 -17.76
CA GLY A 110 8.13 -18.29 -18.02
C GLY A 110 6.78 -19.01 -17.93
N ILE A 111 5.73 -18.34 -17.44
CA ILE A 111 4.36 -18.89 -17.39
C ILE A 111 3.43 -18.10 -18.31
N GLY A 112 3.53 -16.77 -18.31
CA GLY A 112 2.63 -15.86 -19.03
C GLY A 112 1.61 -15.20 -18.09
N VAL A 113 0.46 -14.81 -18.66
CA VAL A 113 -0.60 -14.14 -17.90
C VAL A 113 -1.35 -15.15 -17.02
N VAL A 114 -1.52 -14.81 -15.75
CA VAL A 114 -2.26 -15.56 -14.74
C VAL A 114 -3.45 -14.71 -14.29
N ASP A 115 -4.65 -15.29 -14.34
CA ASP A 115 -5.84 -14.72 -13.72
C ASP A 115 -5.94 -15.19 -12.26
N VAL A 116 -5.56 -14.30 -11.35
CA VAL A 116 -5.53 -14.60 -9.91
C VAL A 116 -6.94 -14.81 -9.35
N LEU A 117 -7.95 -14.14 -9.91
CA LEU A 117 -9.34 -14.31 -9.49
C LEU A 117 -9.84 -15.71 -9.83
N SER A 118 -9.57 -16.19 -11.05
CA SER A 118 -10.00 -17.52 -11.49
C SER A 118 -9.27 -18.65 -10.76
N VAL A 119 -7.98 -18.48 -10.48
CA VAL A 119 -7.16 -19.52 -9.84
C VAL A 119 -7.38 -19.59 -8.33
N TYR A 120 -7.45 -18.46 -7.64
CA TYR A 120 -7.46 -18.42 -6.17
C TYR A 120 -8.77 -17.90 -5.55
N GLY A 121 -9.71 -17.44 -6.39
CA GLY A 121 -11.02 -16.96 -5.98
C GLY A 121 -11.06 -15.53 -5.46
N ALA A 122 -12.27 -14.98 -5.37
CA ALA A 122 -12.52 -13.57 -5.01
C ALA A 122 -11.97 -13.17 -3.62
N GLY A 123 -11.75 -14.13 -2.72
CA GLY A 123 -11.18 -13.89 -1.40
C GLY A 123 -9.72 -13.42 -1.41
N ARG A 124 -8.99 -13.63 -2.52
CA ARG A 124 -7.58 -13.27 -2.72
C ARG A 124 -7.36 -11.98 -3.49
N ILE A 125 -8.42 -11.22 -3.67
CA ILE A 125 -8.42 -10.02 -4.48
C ILE A 125 -8.88 -8.81 -3.66
N ARG A 126 -8.33 -7.63 -3.97
CA ARG A 126 -8.74 -6.38 -3.34
C ARG A 126 -8.65 -5.20 -4.31
N ARG A 127 -9.77 -4.58 -4.65
CA ARG A 127 -9.84 -3.42 -5.57
C ARG A 127 -8.91 -2.26 -5.23
N ARG A 128 -8.90 -1.89 -3.95
CA ARG A 128 -8.15 -0.76 -3.43
C ARG A 128 -7.66 -1.03 -2.03
N LYS A 129 -6.51 -0.44 -1.69
CA LYS A 129 -5.91 -0.59 -0.37
C LYS A 129 -5.15 0.66 0.02
N GLN A 130 -5.31 1.10 1.26
CA GLN A 130 -4.45 2.12 1.84
C GLN A 130 -3.03 1.58 1.94
N VAL A 131 -2.08 2.35 1.42
CA VAL A 131 -0.65 2.05 1.49
C VAL A 131 -0.15 2.33 2.89
N GLY A 132 0.42 1.32 3.53
CA GLY A 132 1.07 1.44 4.84
C GLY A 132 2.57 1.16 4.81
N LEU A 133 3.08 0.54 3.75
CA LEU A 133 4.49 0.17 3.64
C LEU A 133 4.94 0.11 2.18
N ILE A 134 6.16 0.57 1.91
CA ILE A 134 6.86 0.39 0.64
C ILE A 134 8.07 -0.52 0.89
N ILE A 135 8.19 -1.57 0.09
CA ILE A 135 9.35 -2.47 0.07
C ILE A 135 10.00 -2.36 -1.31
N GLU A 136 11.26 -1.96 -1.34
CA GLU A 136 12.08 -1.94 -2.55
C GLU A 136 13.00 -3.16 -2.56
N LEU A 137 12.76 -4.05 -3.53
CA LEU A 137 13.63 -5.18 -3.81
C LEU A 137 14.86 -4.68 -4.57
N VAL A 138 16.06 -5.06 -4.10
CA VAL A 138 17.36 -4.65 -4.70
C VAL A 138 18.27 -5.86 -4.88
N GLU A 139 19.11 -5.90 -5.92
CA GLU A 139 20.03 -7.03 -6.15
C GLU A 139 21.16 -7.08 -5.13
N LYS A 140 21.69 -5.92 -4.75
CA LYS A 140 22.75 -5.76 -3.76
C LYS A 140 22.44 -4.58 -2.86
N MET A 141 22.86 -4.68 -1.60
CA MET A 141 22.76 -3.61 -0.62
C MET A 141 24.18 -3.15 -0.32
N GLU A 142 24.49 -1.88 -0.59
CA GLU A 142 25.84 -1.36 -0.39
C GLU A 142 26.18 -1.15 1.10
N ASP A 143 25.18 -0.96 1.96
CA ASP A 143 25.37 -0.81 3.41
C ASP A 143 24.34 -1.62 4.22
N TYR A 144 24.83 -2.61 4.99
CA TYR A 144 24.01 -3.53 5.81
C TYR A 144 23.91 -3.11 7.28
N HIS A 145 24.18 -1.85 7.59
CA HIS A 145 23.97 -1.34 8.93
C HIS A 145 22.85 -0.35 8.82
N ILE A 146 21.68 -0.68 9.38
CA ILE A 146 21.17 0.04 10.54
C ILE A 146 20.03 -0.87 11.07
N ILE A 147 20.19 -1.38 12.29
CA ILE A 147 19.04 -1.68 13.15
C ILE A 147 18.35 -0.34 13.31
N LEU A 148 17.39 -0.06 12.44
CA LEU A 148 16.76 1.25 12.34
C LEU A 148 15.79 1.37 13.49
N ASP A 149 16.27 2.00 14.57
CA ASP A 149 15.41 2.57 15.62
C ASP A 149 14.27 3.40 14.99
N VAL A 150 14.49 3.96 13.79
CA VAL A 150 13.49 4.69 12.99
C VAL A 150 13.43 4.15 11.57
N TRP A 151 12.26 3.71 11.08
CA TRP A 151 12.16 3.29 9.67
C TRP A 151 12.27 4.49 8.76
N PRO A 152 13.07 4.42 7.67
CA PRO A 152 13.07 5.46 6.68
C PRO A 152 11.68 5.57 6.06
N GLU A 153 11.36 6.77 5.60
CA GLU A 153 10.10 7.06 4.95
C GLU A 153 10.37 7.48 3.51
N LYS A 154 9.43 7.17 2.62
CA LYS A 154 9.40 7.67 1.25
C LYS A 154 8.12 8.45 1.04
N GLU A 155 8.23 9.57 0.35
CA GLU A 155 7.10 10.45 0.11
C GLU A 155 6.37 10.06 -1.19
N ILE A 156 5.06 9.92 -1.10
CA ILE A 156 4.16 9.71 -2.24
C ILE A 156 3.03 10.73 -2.11
N LEU A 157 2.83 11.59 -3.11
CA LEU A 157 1.76 12.61 -3.09
C LEU A 157 1.77 13.48 -1.82
N ASN A 158 2.97 13.86 -1.35
CA ASN A 158 3.20 14.60 -0.10
C ASN A 158 2.78 13.85 1.18
N VAL A 159 2.65 12.53 1.11
CA VAL A 159 2.39 11.65 2.25
C VAL A 159 3.63 10.80 2.50
N LYS A 160 4.12 10.81 3.75
CA LYS A 160 5.25 9.98 4.16
C LYS A 160 4.76 8.57 4.48
N VAL A 161 5.40 7.59 3.85
CA VAL A 161 5.07 6.16 4.03
C VAL A 161 6.33 5.43 4.49
N PRO A 162 6.24 4.56 5.51
CA PRO A 162 7.34 3.68 5.90
C PRO A 162 7.93 2.93 4.70
N TYR A 163 9.25 2.84 4.66
CA TYR A 163 10.00 2.33 3.53
C TYR A 163 11.09 1.37 3.98
N LEU A 164 11.30 0.30 3.23
CA LEU A 164 12.36 -0.68 3.46
C LEU A 164 13.01 -1.09 2.15
N LYS A 165 14.33 -1.26 2.17
CA LYS A 165 15.07 -1.94 1.11
C LYS A 165 15.34 -3.39 1.51
N VAL A 166 15.05 -4.33 0.62
CA VAL A 166 15.22 -5.77 0.86
C VAL A 166 16.10 -6.36 -0.25
N PRO A 167 17.28 -6.90 0.08
CA PRO A 167 18.14 -7.54 -0.90
C PRO A 167 17.56 -8.88 -1.35
N VAL A 168 17.46 -9.09 -2.66
CA VAL A 168 17.12 -10.37 -3.26
C VAL A 168 18.37 -11.24 -3.33
N GLY A 169 18.24 -12.51 -2.96
CA GLY A 169 19.37 -13.44 -2.97
C GLY A 169 18.94 -14.89 -2.78
N PRO A 170 19.81 -15.84 -3.16
CA PRO A 170 19.51 -17.27 -3.05
C PRO A 170 19.23 -17.67 -1.59
N GLY A 171 18.22 -18.53 -1.40
CA GLY A 171 17.79 -18.99 -0.08
C GLY A 171 16.93 -18.01 0.72
N ARG A 172 16.68 -16.79 0.20
CA ARG A 172 15.75 -15.85 0.83
C ARG A 172 14.34 -16.05 0.31
N ASN A 173 13.41 -16.31 1.20
CA ASN A 173 12.00 -16.26 0.88
C ASN A 173 11.50 -14.81 1.04
N LEU A 174 11.26 -14.12 -0.07
CA LEU A 174 10.84 -12.72 -0.07
C LEU A 174 9.44 -12.54 0.52
N ALA A 175 8.52 -13.48 0.27
CA ALA A 175 7.17 -13.42 0.83
C ALA A 175 7.22 -13.41 2.37
N VAL A 176 8.03 -14.28 2.99
CA VAL A 176 8.24 -14.29 4.45
C VAL A 176 8.79 -12.96 4.96
N ILE A 177 9.73 -12.35 4.23
CA ILE A 177 10.31 -11.06 4.63
C ILE A 177 9.26 -9.95 4.54
N VAL A 178 8.45 -9.94 3.48
CA VAL A 178 7.33 -9.00 3.32
C VAL A 178 6.29 -9.19 4.44
N GLU A 179 5.94 -10.43 4.79
CA GLU A 179 5.06 -10.77 5.91
C GLU A 179 5.59 -10.23 7.24
N ALA A 180 6.88 -10.47 7.55
CA ALA A 180 7.51 -10.00 8.77
C ALA A 180 7.54 -8.47 8.84
N ALA A 181 7.82 -7.80 7.71
CA ALA A 181 7.81 -6.35 7.63
C ALA A 181 6.39 -5.76 7.81
N ALA A 182 5.37 -6.36 7.18
CA ALA A 182 3.98 -5.97 7.36
C ALA A 182 3.51 -6.13 8.81
N LEU A 183 3.84 -7.25 9.46
CA LEU A 183 3.54 -7.46 10.87
C LEU A 183 4.24 -6.43 11.76
N LYS A 184 5.51 -6.10 11.50
CA LYS A 184 6.22 -5.07 12.25
C LYS A 184 5.58 -3.69 12.07
N CYS A 185 5.15 -3.35 10.85
CA CYS A 185 4.37 -2.13 10.58
C CYS A 185 3.05 -2.13 11.39
N ARG A 186 2.33 -3.25 11.38
CA ARG A 186 1.08 -3.41 12.15
C ARG A 186 1.28 -3.23 13.65
N MET A 187 2.38 -3.75 14.20
CA MET A 187 2.69 -3.59 15.63
C MET A 187 2.96 -2.12 15.99
N ARG A 188 3.61 -1.37 15.10
CA ARG A 188 3.82 0.08 15.27
C ARG A 188 2.50 0.86 15.24
N GLU A 189 1.58 0.52 14.34
CA GLU A 189 0.22 1.10 14.33
C GLU A 189 -0.53 0.84 15.65
N LEU A 190 -0.23 -0.25 16.35
CA LEU A 190 -0.78 -0.59 17.66
C LEU A 190 -0.02 0.08 18.83
N GLY A 191 0.98 0.93 18.53
CA GLY A 191 1.81 1.59 19.54
C GLY A 191 2.85 0.68 20.19
N ILE A 192 3.16 -0.47 19.59
CA ILE A 192 4.13 -1.44 20.10
C ILE A 192 5.45 -1.30 19.33
N ASP A 193 6.46 -0.70 19.97
CA ASP A 193 7.82 -0.69 19.46
C ASP A 193 8.60 -1.93 19.90
N ILE A 194 8.78 -2.87 18.97
CA ILE A 194 9.52 -4.11 19.21
C ILE A 194 11.03 -3.85 19.29
N ASP A 195 11.55 -2.88 18.54
CA ASP A 195 12.99 -2.58 18.48
C ASP A 195 13.44 -1.96 19.81
N GLN A 196 12.65 -1.03 20.35
CA GLN A 196 12.88 -0.48 21.68
C GLN A 196 12.85 -1.57 22.76
N LYS A 197 11.82 -2.43 22.76
CA LYS A 197 11.72 -3.56 23.73
C LYS A 197 12.92 -4.51 23.63
N PHE A 198 13.43 -4.75 22.42
CA PHE A 198 14.60 -5.58 22.21
C PHE A 198 15.89 -4.91 22.71
N SER A 199 16.06 -3.61 22.44
CA SER A 199 17.19 -2.80 22.93
C SER A 199 17.24 -2.74 24.46
N GLU A 200 16.09 -2.54 25.12
CA GLU A 200 15.97 -2.53 26.58
C GLU A 200 16.34 -3.88 27.20
N ARG A 201 15.85 -5.00 26.64
CA ARG A 201 16.21 -6.35 27.09
C ARG A 201 17.68 -6.68 26.87
N SER A 202 18.24 -6.28 25.73
CA SER A 202 19.65 -6.51 25.41
C SER A 202 20.58 -5.76 26.38
N LYS A 203 20.23 -4.50 26.75
CA LYS A 203 20.98 -3.73 27.76
C LYS A 203 20.95 -4.40 29.14
N GLN A 204 19.79 -4.92 29.56
CA GLN A 204 19.62 -5.63 30.83
C GLN A 204 20.40 -6.95 30.88
N ALA A 205 20.46 -7.70 29.76
CA ALA A 205 21.23 -8.93 29.68
C ALA A 205 22.75 -8.68 29.79
N THR A 206 23.26 -7.61 29.17
CA THR A 206 24.68 -7.23 29.24
C THR A 206 25.09 -6.73 30.63
N THR A 207 24.15 -6.23 31.46
CA THR A 207 24.46 -5.81 32.84
C THR A 207 24.62 -6.97 33.82
N HIS A 208 24.16 -8.18 33.45
CA HIS A 208 24.18 -9.38 34.30
C HIS A 208 25.32 -10.36 34.00
N HIS A 209 26.29 -10.01 33.16
CA HIS A 209 27.56 -10.73 33.05
C HIS A 209 28.70 -9.84 33.57
N PRO A 210 29.01 -9.88 34.88
CA PRO A 210 30.29 -9.37 35.34
C PRO A 210 31.38 -10.22 34.70
N GLN A 211 32.34 -9.57 34.03
CA GLN A 211 33.54 -10.23 33.55
C GLN A 211 34.25 -10.88 34.75
N THR A 212 34.31 -12.21 34.75
CA THR A 212 35.24 -13.01 35.57
C THR A 212 36.31 -13.57 34.67
#